data_AF-A0A4Y1ZF43-F1
#
_entry.id   AF-A0A4Y1ZF43-F1
#
_cell.length_a   1.000
_cell.length_b   1.000
_cell.length_c   1.000
_cell.angle_alpha   90.00
_cell.angle_beta   90.00
_cell.angle_gamma   90.00
#
_symmetry.space_group_name_H-M   'P 1'
#
loop_
_entity.id
_entity.type
_entity.pdbx_description
1 polymer ?
#
loop_
_entity_poly.entity_id
_entity_poly.type
_entity_poly.pdbx_seq_one_letter_code
_entity_poly.pdbx_strand_id
1 'polypeptide(L)'
;MTFLTPDSVLLNGLKPDYAYFVHSYRAKLTDRSALIAVADYDGEVPAVVGKGRVFGTQFHPEKSGAFGQALLKNYVQFVHQDNKGDTCDLEKGKC
;
A
#
# COMPACT_ATOMS: atom_id res chain seq x y z
N MET A 1 2.09 -2.38 14.05
CA MET A 1 2.38 -1.53 12.87
C MET A 1 2.10 -0.07 13.24
N THR A 2 2.79 0.88 12.64
CA THR A 2 2.62 2.32 12.84
C THR A 2 2.48 3.00 11.48
N PHE A 3 1.43 3.79 11.30
CA PHE A 3 1.20 4.54 10.06
C PHE A 3 1.90 5.89 10.14
N LEU A 4 2.72 6.19 9.16
CA LEU A 4 3.40 7.50 9.03
C LEU A 4 2.63 8.43 8.10
N THR A 5 1.96 7.87 7.09
CA THR A 5 1.05 8.60 6.19
C THR A 5 -0.35 7.98 6.26
N PRO A 6 -1.15 8.29 7.31
CA PRO A 6 -2.47 7.70 7.50
C PRO A 6 -3.44 8.05 6.36
N ASP A 7 -3.23 9.17 5.66
CA ASP A 7 -4.04 9.60 4.52
C ASP A 7 -3.70 8.86 3.21
N SER A 8 -2.77 7.90 3.24
CA SER A 8 -2.45 7.07 2.07
C SER A 8 -3.67 6.28 1.60
N VAL A 9 -3.89 6.23 0.28
CA VAL A 9 -4.99 5.48 -0.35
C VAL A 9 -5.02 4.01 0.07
N LEU A 10 -3.85 3.41 0.35
CA LEU A 10 -3.77 2.02 0.80
C LEU A 10 -4.27 1.82 2.23
N LEU A 11 -4.14 2.82 3.09
CA LEU A 11 -4.48 2.75 4.51
C LEU A 11 -5.83 3.36 4.84
N ASN A 12 -6.55 3.87 3.83
CA ASN A 12 -7.84 4.51 4.02
C ASN A 12 -8.84 3.62 4.77
N GLY A 13 -9.31 4.09 5.91
CA GLY A 13 -10.26 3.38 6.77
C GLY A 13 -9.67 2.17 7.52
N LEU A 14 -8.37 1.90 7.41
CA LEU A 14 -7.70 0.85 8.16
C LEU A 14 -7.22 1.38 9.51
N LYS A 15 -7.14 0.48 10.48
CA LYS A 15 -6.41 0.69 11.73
C LYS A 15 -5.18 -0.19 11.73
N PRO A 16 -4.10 0.18 12.45
CA PRO A 16 -2.96 -0.69 12.58
C PRO A 16 -3.35 -2.04 13.19
N ASP A 17 -2.91 -3.12 12.58
CA ASP A 17 -3.22 -4.50 12.99
C ASP A 17 -2.03 -5.42 12.68
N TYR A 18 -2.18 -6.72 12.95
CA TYR A 18 -1.20 -7.75 12.66
C TYR A 18 -1.03 -7.95 11.15
N ALA A 19 0.23 -8.09 10.75
CA ALA A 19 0.61 -8.43 9.39
C ALA A 19 1.66 -9.55 9.42
N TYR A 20 1.63 -10.42 8.40
CA TYR A 20 2.46 -11.61 8.36
C TYR A 20 3.78 -11.37 7.62
N PHE A 21 4.90 -11.45 8.35
CA PHE A 21 6.26 -11.29 7.84
C PHE A 21 7.01 -12.63 7.86
N VAL A 22 7.79 -12.93 6.81
CA VAL A 22 8.66 -14.12 6.73
C VAL A 22 9.93 -13.83 5.92
N HIS A 23 10.65 -12.77 6.31
CA HIS A 23 11.80 -12.27 5.55
C HIS A 23 13.00 -12.04 6.47
N SER A 24 14.19 -12.47 6.05
CA SER A 24 15.45 -12.25 6.78
C SER A 24 16.14 -10.92 6.44
N TYR A 25 15.64 -10.22 5.41
CA TYR A 25 16.18 -8.94 4.95
C TYR A 25 15.10 -7.87 4.97
N ARG A 26 15.53 -6.62 5.16
CA ARG A 26 14.66 -5.43 5.09
C ARG A 26 15.25 -4.39 4.14
N ALA A 27 14.39 -3.64 3.47
CA ALA A 27 14.81 -2.55 2.60
C ALA A 27 15.43 -1.40 3.42
N LYS A 28 16.61 -0.92 3.01
CA LYS A 28 17.17 0.35 3.46
C LYS A 28 16.71 1.45 2.51
N LEU A 29 15.84 2.33 3.00
CA LEU A 29 15.27 3.41 2.18
C LEU A 29 16.29 4.54 1.97
N THR A 30 16.48 4.94 0.72
CA THR A 30 17.23 6.14 0.34
C THR A 30 16.36 7.40 0.33
N ASP A 31 15.06 7.26 0.07
CA ASP A 31 14.05 8.32 0.08
C ASP A 31 12.96 7.99 1.10
N ARG A 32 12.95 8.71 2.23
CA ARG A 32 11.95 8.49 3.30
C ARG A 32 10.56 9.02 2.94
N SER A 33 10.41 9.84 1.90
CA SER A 33 9.09 10.36 1.49
C SER A 33 8.16 9.25 0.97
N ALA A 34 8.74 8.14 0.51
CA ALA A 34 7.99 6.97 0.05
C ALA A 34 7.53 6.04 1.20
N LEU A 35 7.91 6.29 2.45
CA LEU A 35 7.58 5.42 3.58
C LEU A 35 6.17 5.71 4.10
N ILE A 36 5.28 4.72 4.01
CA ILE A 36 3.86 4.86 4.38
C ILE A 36 3.60 4.32 5.78
N ALA A 37 4.15 3.15 6.11
CA ALA A 37 4.01 2.52 7.42
C ALA A 37 5.27 1.73 7.80
N VAL A 38 5.51 1.64 9.11
CA VAL A 38 6.56 0.80 9.69
C VAL A 38 5.96 -0.28 10.58
N ALA A 39 6.69 -1.36 10.79
CA ALA A 39 6.36 -2.38 11.77
C ALA A 39 7.58 -2.68 12.63
N ASP A 40 7.34 -3.13 13.85
CA ASP A 40 8.39 -3.72 14.68
C ASP A 40 8.42 -5.23 14.40
N TYR A 41 9.50 -5.67 13.76
CA TYR A 41 9.74 -7.06 13.42
C TYR A 41 11.26 -7.28 13.39
N ASP A 42 11.80 -7.69 14.54
CA ASP A 42 13.25 -7.74 14.80
C ASP A 42 13.92 -6.36 14.58
N GLY A 43 13.22 -5.32 15.08
CA GLY A 43 13.54 -3.91 14.87
C GLY A 43 12.61 -3.24 13.84
N GLU A 44 12.78 -1.93 13.67
CA GLU A 44 11.94 -1.15 12.74
C GLU A 44 12.17 -1.60 11.30
N VAL A 45 11.10 -2.03 10.62
CA VAL A 45 11.11 -2.37 9.20
C VAL A 45 10.12 -1.49 8.43
N PRO A 46 10.46 -1.06 7.19
CA PRO A 46 9.48 -0.43 6.32
C PRO A 46 8.42 -1.48 5.93
N ALA A 47 7.21 -1.34 6.47
CA ALA A 47 6.13 -2.29 6.27
C ALA A 47 5.37 -2.01 4.96
N VAL A 48 5.11 -0.74 4.67
CA VAL A 48 4.44 -0.28 3.44
C VAL A 48 5.21 0.92 2.89
N VAL A 49 5.45 0.91 1.59
CA VAL A 49 6.03 2.02 0.82
C VAL A 49 5.16 2.35 -0.38
N GLY A 50 5.22 3.60 -0.86
CA GLY A 50 4.54 3.99 -2.08
C GLY A 50 4.99 5.34 -2.62
N LYS A 51 4.97 5.47 -3.95
CA LYS A 51 5.31 6.69 -4.68
C LYS A 51 4.57 6.71 -6.02
N GLY A 52 3.73 7.72 -6.23
CA GLY A 52 2.86 7.78 -7.42
C GLY A 52 1.90 6.58 -7.47
N ARG A 53 1.96 5.82 -8.56
CA ARG A 53 1.13 4.62 -8.80
C ARG A 53 1.79 3.31 -8.33
N VAL A 54 2.96 3.37 -7.72
CA VAL A 54 3.73 2.19 -7.30
C VAL A 54 3.69 2.05 -5.80
N PHE A 55 3.36 0.85 -5.31
CA PHE A 55 3.30 0.51 -3.90
C PHE A 55 4.03 -0.81 -3.63
N GLY A 56 4.50 -0.99 -2.41
CA GLY A 56 5.12 -2.24 -1.97
C GLY A 56 4.84 -2.52 -0.49
N THR A 57 4.68 -3.79 -0.16
CA THR A 57 4.58 -4.28 1.21
C THR A 57 5.73 -5.22 1.50
N GLN A 58 6.33 -5.11 2.69
CA GLN A 58 7.34 -6.08 3.13
C GLN A 58 6.69 -7.33 3.73
N PHE A 59 5.44 -7.24 4.21
CA PHE A 59 4.64 -8.39 4.64
C PHE A 59 3.83 -8.97 3.48
N HIS A 60 3.24 -10.14 3.72
CA HIS A 60 2.33 -10.82 2.81
C HIS A 60 0.88 -10.39 3.07
N PRO A 61 0.30 -9.44 2.33
CA PRO A 61 -1.07 -8.99 2.55
C PRO A 61 -2.08 -10.15 2.39
N GLU A 62 -1.83 -11.10 1.50
CA GLU A 62 -2.66 -12.28 1.29
C GLU A 62 -2.68 -13.27 2.48
N LYS A 63 -1.68 -13.19 3.37
CA LYS A 63 -1.59 -14.00 4.59
C LYS A 63 -1.87 -13.22 5.87
N SER A 64 -2.27 -11.94 5.75
CA SER A 64 -2.45 -11.01 6.87
C SER A 64 -3.92 -10.84 7.29
N GLY A 65 -4.76 -11.84 7.03
CA GLY A 65 -6.16 -11.86 7.46
C GLY A 65 -6.99 -10.68 6.97
N ALA A 66 -7.88 -10.18 7.83
CA ALA A 66 -8.80 -9.10 7.50
C ALA A 66 -8.08 -7.78 7.16
N PHE A 67 -6.98 -7.48 7.85
CA PHE A 67 -6.17 -6.30 7.59
C PHE A 67 -5.57 -6.33 6.18
N GLY A 68 -4.93 -7.44 5.81
CA GLY A 68 -4.33 -7.60 4.48
C GLY A 68 -5.37 -7.59 3.36
N GLN A 69 -6.53 -8.22 3.59
CA GLN A 69 -7.64 -8.19 2.64
C GLN A 69 -8.19 -6.77 2.43
N ALA A 70 -8.35 -5.98 3.50
CA ALA A 70 -8.80 -4.60 3.41
C ALA A 70 -7.80 -3.72 2.63
N LEU A 71 -6.50 -3.92 2.87
CA LEU A 71 -5.45 -3.21 2.15
C LEU A 71 -5.46 -3.54 0.64
N LEU A 72 -5.60 -4.82 0.28
CA LEU A 72 -5.73 -5.24 -1.12
C LEU A 72 -6.99 -4.66 -1.78
N LYS A 73 -8.10 -4.60 -1.05
CA LYS A 73 -9.34 -3.97 -1.54
C LYS A 73 -9.12 -2.49 -1.84
N ASN A 74 -8.42 -1.76 -0.97
CA ASN A 74 -8.07 -0.36 -1.20
C ASN A 74 -7.19 -0.20 -2.44
N TYR A 75 -6.21 -1.08 -2.64
CA TYR A 75 -5.37 -1.07 -3.84
C TYR A 75 -6.19 -1.28 -5.13
N VAL A 76 -7.09 -2.27 -5.14
CA VAL A 76 -7.97 -2.53 -6.29
C VAL A 76 -8.89 -1.33 -6.58
N GLN A 77 -9.46 -0.71 -5.54
CA GLN A 77 -10.26 0.51 -5.70
C GLN A 77 -9.46 1.66 -6.29
N PHE A 78 -8.22 1.88 -5.81
CA PHE A 78 -7.30 2.87 -6.36
C PHE A 78 -7.05 2.63 -7.86
N VAL A 79 -6.73 1.39 -8.25
CA VAL A 79 -6.52 1.04 -9.67
C VAL A 79 -7.76 1.32 -10.51
N HIS A 80 -8.96 1.01 -10.02
CA HIS A 80 -10.20 1.30 -10.77
C HIS A 80 -10.51 2.79 -10.88
N GLN A 81 -10.16 3.60 -9.87
CA GLN A 81 -10.34 5.06 -9.92
C GLN A 81 -9.36 5.71 -10.90
N ASP A 82 -8.10 5.30 -10.87
CA ASP A 82 -7.06 5.78 -11.78
C ASP A 82 -7.41 5.49 -13.24
N ASN A 83 -7.94 4.29 -13.52
CA ASN A 83 -8.39 3.91 -14.86
C ASN A 83 -9.59 4.74 -15.39
N LYS A 84 -10.44 5.31 -14.53
CA LYS A 84 -11.53 6.20 -14.97
C LYS A 84 -11.04 7.58 -15.42
N GLY A 85 -9.83 7.99 -15.02
CA GLY A 85 -9.17 9.19 -15.54
C GLY A 85 -8.52 8.96 -16.91
N ASP A 86 -8.18 7.71 -17.23
CA ASP A 86 -7.46 7.31 -18.44
C ASP A 86 -8.37 6.65 -19.50
N THR A 87 -9.67 6.49 -19.23
CA THR A 87 -10.64 6.09 -20.26
C THR A 87 -10.82 7.22 -21.28
N CYS A 88 -10.20 7.11 -22.46
CA CYS A 88 -10.77 7.77 -23.63
C CYS A 88 -12.20 7.25 -23.77
N ASP A 89 -13.18 8.15 -23.63
CA ASP A 89 -14.60 7.88 -23.92
C ASP A 89 -14.68 7.39 -25.38
N LEU A 90 -14.72 6.07 -25.59
CA LEU A 90 -14.81 5.46 -26.93
C LEU A 90 -16.06 5.93 -27.68
N GLU A 91 -17.08 6.41 -26.97
CA GLU A 91 -18.30 6.98 -27.55
C GLU A 91 -18.15 8.46 -27.96
N LYS A 92 -17.15 9.19 -27.46
CA LYS A 92 -16.97 10.63 -27.73
C LYS A 92 -15.75 10.98 -28.58
N GLY A 93 -14.95 9.99 -28.99
CA GLY A 93 -13.89 10.18 -29.98
C GLY A 93 -12.89 11.29 -29.65
N LYS A 94 -12.67 11.57 -28.36
CA LYS A 94 -11.66 12.53 -27.90
C LYS A 94 -10.74 11.83 -26.91
N CYS A 95 -9.62 11.40 -27.46
CA CYS A 95 -8.34 11.67 -26.84
C CYS A 95 -7.92 13.09 -27.32
#